data_AF-A0A357VCW3-F1
#
_entry.id   AF-A0A357VCW3-F1
#
_cell.length_a   1.000
_cell.length_b   1.000
_cell.length_c   1.000
_cell.angle_alpha   90.00
_cell.angle_beta   90.00
_cell.angle_gamma   90.00
#
_symmetry.space_group_name_H-M   'P 1'
#
loop_
_entity.id
_entity.type
_entity.pdbx_description
1 polymer ?
#
loop_
_entity_poly.entity_id
_entity_poly.type
_entity_poly.pdbx_seq_one_letter_code
_entity_poly.pdbx_strand_id
1 'polypeptide(L)'
;MILEFQQFVMLQTNVFQWWPCFLIYKNILNMLNKNIKKKKGFSLVETLIALLVFSFIIVMLMGSFSSLLKNYANVKKTQRGMESAQYVINMMAKTIRSSVFPSTPTSYTGATQITMFDNSRSLCVVYKYEAGILQVASGGAGTDIVTCIASPPTSFTSLTAPNELSSFSFSGVPTIGAAFGKISITADAYGGNAAKIQTTVSLRQ
;
A
#
# COMPACT_ATOMS: atom_id res chain seq x y z
N MET A 1 5.78 11.91 -9.63
CA MET A 1 5.25 10.52 -9.60
C MET A 1 4.87 10.10 -11.02
N ILE A 2 5.83 10.18 -11.95
CA ILE A 2 5.68 9.83 -13.37
C ILE A 2 6.79 8.83 -13.79
N LEU A 3 7.69 8.48 -12.86
CA LEU A 3 8.89 7.69 -13.15
C LEU A 3 8.78 6.20 -12.77
N GLU A 4 7.78 5.76 -12.01
CA GLU A 4 7.61 4.33 -11.67
C GLU A 4 6.53 3.60 -12.48
N PHE A 5 5.83 4.30 -13.38
CA PHE A 5 4.94 3.65 -14.35
C PHE A 5 5.72 2.97 -15.50
N GLN A 6 7.04 3.15 -15.56
CA GLN A 6 7.91 2.51 -16.56
C GLN A 6 8.32 1.07 -16.21
N GLN A 7 8.16 0.62 -14.95
CA GLN A 7 8.63 -0.72 -14.58
C GLN A 7 7.58 -1.83 -14.73
N PHE A 8 6.30 -1.50 -14.84
CA PHE A 8 5.24 -2.49 -15.09
C PHE A 8 4.85 -2.62 -16.58
N VAL A 9 5.18 -1.62 -17.41
CA VAL A 9 4.99 -1.70 -18.87
C VAL A 9 6.09 -2.54 -19.56
N MET A 10 7.19 -2.84 -18.87
CA MET A 10 8.24 -3.75 -19.36
C MET A 10 7.91 -5.26 -19.24
N LEU A 11 6.68 -5.64 -18.85
CA LEU A 11 6.22 -7.04 -18.92
C LEU A 11 5.18 -7.29 -20.03
N GLN A 12 4.90 -6.30 -20.88
CA GLN A 12 3.90 -6.40 -21.97
C GLN A 12 4.45 -6.08 -23.37
N THR A 13 5.76 -5.97 -23.56
CA THR A 13 6.37 -5.89 -24.91
C THR A 13 6.95 -7.22 -25.43
N ASN A 14 6.86 -8.31 -24.68
CA ASN A 14 7.21 -9.65 -25.18
C ASN A 14 6.06 -10.37 -25.91
N VAL A 15 5.24 -9.63 -26.65
CA VAL A 15 4.39 -10.20 -27.71
C VAL A 15 5.27 -10.68 -28.89
N PHE A 16 6.56 -10.31 -28.93
CA PHE A 16 7.51 -10.74 -29.94
C PHE A 16 8.47 -11.87 -29.51
N GLN A 17 8.15 -12.63 -28.46
CA GLN A 17 8.94 -13.81 -28.05
C GLN A 17 8.18 -15.14 -28.21
N TRP A 18 7.09 -15.15 -28.96
CA TRP A 18 6.39 -16.37 -29.41
C TRP A 18 6.84 -16.86 -30.79
N TRP A 19 7.72 -16.13 -31.47
CA TRP A 19 8.27 -16.53 -32.77
C TRP A 19 9.14 -17.82 -32.78
N PRO A 20 9.91 -18.18 -31.72
CA PRO A 20 10.59 -19.48 -31.74
C PRO A 20 9.63 -20.66 -31.59
N CYS A 21 8.47 -20.48 -30.93
CA CYS A 21 7.49 -21.56 -30.76
C CYS A 21 6.76 -21.90 -32.07
N PHE A 22 6.48 -20.89 -32.91
CA PHE A 22 5.79 -21.12 -34.19
C PHE A 22 6.69 -21.80 -35.24
N LEU A 23 8.01 -21.55 -35.21
CA LEU A 23 8.98 -22.22 -36.09
C LEU A 23 9.27 -23.68 -35.66
N ILE A 24 9.19 -23.99 -34.36
CA ILE A 24 9.27 -25.38 -33.87
C ILE A 24 8.10 -26.20 -34.42
N TYR A 25 6.88 -25.65 -34.46
CA TYR A 25 5.71 -26.39 -34.94
C TYR A 25 5.77 -26.74 -36.44
N LYS A 26 6.27 -25.82 -37.26
CA LYS A 26 6.37 -26.02 -38.72
C LYS A 26 7.42 -27.06 -39.10
N ASN A 27 8.52 -27.15 -38.34
CA ASN A 27 9.57 -28.13 -38.58
C ASN A 27 9.17 -29.54 -38.10
N ILE A 28 8.36 -29.63 -37.05
CA ILE A 28 7.74 -30.89 -36.59
C ILE A 28 6.75 -31.43 -37.64
N LEU A 29 5.97 -30.56 -38.29
CA LEU A 29 5.00 -30.98 -39.31
C LEU A 29 5.65 -31.57 -40.56
N ASN A 30 6.80 -31.03 -41.01
CA ASN A 30 7.48 -31.51 -42.22
C ASN A 30 8.23 -32.83 -42.00
N MET A 31 8.59 -33.14 -40.75
CA MET A 31 9.20 -34.42 -40.35
C MET A 31 8.16 -35.53 -40.14
N LEU A 32 6.87 -35.20 -40.00
CA LEU A 32 5.79 -36.17 -39.79
C LEU A 32 5.30 -36.85 -41.09
N ASN A 33 5.62 -36.31 -42.26
CA ASN A 33 5.04 -36.77 -43.53
C ASN A 33 5.84 -37.89 -44.26
N LYS A 34 7.02 -38.30 -43.76
CA LYS A 34 7.93 -39.15 -44.56
C LYS A 34 8.07 -40.61 -44.16
N ASN A 35 7.47 -41.08 -43.06
CA ASN A 35 7.58 -42.49 -42.64
C ASN A 35 6.41 -42.92 -41.72
N ILE A 36 5.20 -43.10 -42.25
CA ILE A 36 4.13 -43.79 -41.52
C ILE A 36 4.35 -45.31 -41.68
N LYS A 37 5.40 -45.82 -41.03
CA LYS A 37 5.54 -47.26 -40.75
C LYS A 37 4.45 -47.61 -39.73
N LYS A 38 3.74 -48.74 -39.90
CA LYS A 38 2.68 -49.21 -38.98
C LYS A 38 3.15 -49.12 -37.53
N LYS A 39 2.73 -48.07 -36.81
CA LYS A 39 3.08 -47.88 -35.40
C LYS A 39 2.17 -48.77 -34.58
N LYS A 40 2.74 -49.55 -33.65
CA LYS A 40 1.98 -50.32 -32.66
C LYS A 40 1.04 -49.34 -31.96
N GLY A 41 -0.27 -49.61 -32.02
CA GLY A 41 -1.27 -48.80 -31.34
C GLY A 41 -0.99 -48.79 -29.84
N PHE A 42 -1.23 -47.64 -29.21
CA PHE A 42 -1.18 -47.53 -27.75
C PHE A 42 -2.13 -48.55 -27.14
N SER A 43 -1.65 -49.29 -26.15
CA SER A 43 -2.51 -50.17 -25.38
C SER A 43 -3.52 -49.33 -24.59
N LEU A 44 -4.77 -49.79 -24.52
CA LEU A 44 -5.83 -49.11 -23.76
C LEU A 44 -5.41 -48.89 -22.29
N VAL A 45 -4.69 -49.86 -21.71
CA VAL A 45 -4.16 -49.79 -20.34
C VAL A 45 -3.15 -48.65 -20.17
N GLU A 46 -2.31 -48.40 -21.17
CA GLU A 46 -1.28 -47.36 -21.12
C GLU A 46 -1.89 -45.96 -21.11
N THR A 47 -2.98 -45.76 -21.86
CA THR A 47 -3.72 -44.49 -21.86
C THR A 47 -4.41 -44.21 -20.52
N LEU A 48 -4.90 -45.25 -19.84
CA LEU A 48 -5.56 -45.12 -18.54
C LEU A 48 -4.55 -44.72 -17.45
N ILE A 49 -3.36 -45.32 -17.45
CA ILE A 49 -2.28 -44.95 -16.53
C ILE A 49 -1.81 -43.52 -16.78
N ALA A 50 -1.67 -43.11 -18.05
CA ALA A 50 -1.26 -41.76 -18.40
C ALA A 50 -2.26 -40.69 -17.91
N LEU A 51 -3.57 -40.94 -18.06
CA LEU A 51 -4.61 -40.04 -17.56
C LEU A 51 -4.60 -39.91 -16.03
N LEU A 52 -4.38 -41.03 -15.33
CA LEU A 52 -4.28 -41.02 -13.87
C LEU A 52 -3.11 -40.15 -13.41
N VAL A 53 -1.91 -40.36 -13.94
CA VAL A 53 -0.72 -39.58 -13.58
C VAL A 53 -0.90 -38.09 -13.93
N PHE A 54 -1.46 -37.80 -15.10
CA PHE A 54 -1.73 -36.43 -15.52
C PHE A 54 -2.70 -35.70 -14.58
N SER A 55 -3.77 -36.38 -14.14
CA SER A 55 -4.74 -35.79 -13.23
C SER A 55 -4.13 -35.42 -11.88
N PHE A 56 -3.24 -36.27 -11.33
CA PHE A 56 -2.52 -35.99 -10.10
C PHE A 56 -1.63 -34.75 -10.22
N ILE A 57 -0.91 -34.62 -11.34
CA ILE A 57 -0.01 -33.47 -11.56
C ILE A 57 -0.81 -32.16 -11.61
N ILE A 58 -1.95 -32.12 -12.32
CA ILE A 58 -2.78 -30.91 -12.41
C ILE A 58 -3.29 -30.48 -11.03
N VAL A 59 -3.76 -31.42 -10.21
CA VAL A 59 -4.30 -31.10 -8.88
C VAL A 59 -3.21 -30.47 -7.98
N MET A 60 -1.98 -31.00 -8.03
CA MET A 60 -0.85 -30.42 -7.28
C MET A 60 -0.49 -29.01 -7.77
N LEU A 61 -0.52 -28.78 -9.09
CA LEU A 61 -0.27 -27.46 -9.66
C LEU A 61 -1.36 -26.45 -9.28
N MET A 62 -2.63 -26.84 -9.35
CA MET A 62 -3.76 -25.99 -8.97
C MET A 62 -3.71 -25.57 -7.51
N GLY A 63 -3.33 -26.47 -6.60
CA GLY A 63 -3.12 -26.15 -5.18
C GLY A 63 -2.08 -25.04 -4.99
N SER A 64 -0.98 -25.12 -5.74
CA SER A 64 0.11 -24.13 -5.69
C SER A 64 -0.33 -22.77 -6.23
N PHE A 65 -1.04 -22.74 -7.36
CA PHE A 65 -1.55 -21.49 -7.96
C PHE A 65 -2.53 -20.74 -7.04
N SER A 66 -3.40 -21.45 -6.32
CA SER A 66 -4.35 -20.83 -5.39
C SER A 66 -3.66 -20.06 -4.26
N SER A 67 -2.56 -20.61 -3.73
CA SER A 67 -1.74 -19.94 -2.71
C SER A 67 -1.06 -18.68 -3.25
N LEU A 68 -0.49 -18.75 -4.45
CA LEU A 68 0.17 -17.62 -5.10
C LEU A 68 -0.80 -16.45 -5.34
N LEU A 69 -2.02 -16.71 -5.78
CA LEU A 69 -3.02 -15.67 -6.02
C LEU A 69 -3.45 -14.96 -4.72
N LYS A 70 -3.63 -15.71 -3.63
CA LYS A 70 -3.93 -15.12 -2.32
C LYS A 70 -2.79 -14.25 -1.81
N ASN A 71 -1.56 -14.73 -1.94
CA ASN A 71 -0.37 -13.97 -1.54
C ASN A 71 -0.21 -12.70 -2.39
N TYR A 72 -0.42 -12.79 -3.70
CA TYR A 72 -0.37 -11.64 -4.60
C TYR A 72 -1.40 -10.57 -4.23
N ALA A 73 -2.65 -10.97 -3.95
CA ALA A 73 -3.68 -10.04 -3.51
C ALA A 73 -3.32 -9.33 -2.19
N ASN A 74 -2.77 -10.08 -1.23
CA ASN A 74 -2.33 -9.52 0.05
C ASN A 74 -1.16 -8.56 -0.12
N VAL A 75 -0.14 -8.92 -0.89
CA VAL A 75 1.02 -8.06 -1.17
C VAL A 75 0.57 -6.76 -1.85
N LYS A 76 -0.34 -6.85 -2.84
CA LYS A 76 -0.88 -5.67 -3.52
C LYS A 76 -1.66 -4.76 -2.57
N LYS A 77 -2.44 -5.32 -1.65
CA LYS A 77 -3.15 -4.54 -0.62
C LYS A 77 -2.16 -3.81 0.30
N THR A 78 -1.14 -4.52 0.80
CA THR A 78 -0.10 -3.93 1.66
C THR A 78 0.68 -2.83 0.92
N GLN A 79 1.03 -3.04 -0.35
CA GLN A 79 1.71 -2.06 -1.17
C GLN A 79 0.90 -0.77 -1.29
N ARG A 80 -0.39 -0.88 -1.62
CA ARG A 80 -1.29 0.28 -1.70
C ARG A 80 -1.42 0.98 -0.34
N GLY A 81 -1.51 0.23 0.76
CA GLY A 81 -1.52 0.79 2.11
C GLY A 81 -0.25 1.57 2.44
N MET A 82 0.91 1.06 2.00
CA MET A 82 2.22 1.71 2.19
C MET A 82 2.35 3.01 1.37
N GLU A 83 1.92 3.01 0.11
CA GLU A 83 1.91 4.20 -0.75
C GLU A 83 0.98 5.29 -0.18
N SER A 84 -0.23 4.89 0.26
CA SER A 84 -1.20 5.77 0.91
C SER A 84 -0.64 6.37 2.21
N ALA A 85 -0.03 5.53 3.06
CA ALA A 85 0.61 5.97 4.30
C ALA A 85 1.73 6.99 4.04
N GLN A 86 2.63 6.72 3.09
CA GLN A 86 3.73 7.63 2.74
C GLN A 86 3.21 8.96 2.20
N TYR A 87 2.19 8.94 1.34
CA TYR A 87 1.56 10.14 0.83
C TYR A 87 1.02 11.01 1.97
N VAL A 88 0.22 10.42 2.85
CA VAL A 88 -0.42 11.19 3.93
C VAL A 88 0.60 11.65 4.97
N ILE A 89 1.58 10.82 5.35
CA ILE A 89 2.67 11.23 6.26
C ILE A 89 3.46 12.41 5.69
N ASN A 90 3.80 12.39 4.40
CA ASN A 90 4.51 13.51 3.77
C ASN A 90 3.68 14.79 3.76
N MET A 91 2.37 14.67 3.51
CA MET A 91 1.44 15.80 3.57
C MET A 91 1.31 16.37 5.00
N MET A 92 1.14 15.50 6.00
CA MET A 92 1.09 15.90 7.41
C MET A 92 2.41 16.51 7.85
N ALA A 93 3.54 15.92 7.49
CA ALA A 93 4.85 16.45 7.83
C ALA A 93 5.07 17.86 7.25
N LYS A 94 4.58 18.12 6.03
CA LYS A 94 4.61 19.47 5.45
C LYS A 94 3.78 20.45 6.28
N THR A 95 2.56 20.05 6.66
CA THR A 95 1.66 20.88 7.49
C THR A 95 2.25 21.12 8.89
N ILE A 96 2.83 20.09 9.50
CA ILE A 96 3.41 20.16 10.85
C ILE A 96 4.56 21.16 10.89
N ARG A 97 5.43 21.19 9.88
CA ARG A 97 6.58 22.13 9.82
C ARG A 97 6.19 23.60 9.84
N SER A 98 5.00 23.96 9.36
CA SER A 98 4.49 25.33 9.36
C SER A 98 3.45 25.61 10.46
N SER A 99 3.22 24.63 11.33
CA SER A 99 2.18 24.71 12.34
C SER A 99 2.71 24.97 13.74
N VAL A 100 1.86 25.58 14.55
CA VAL A 100 2.06 25.77 15.99
C VAL A 100 1.15 24.80 16.72
N PHE A 101 1.68 24.21 17.79
CA PHE A 101 0.97 23.26 18.64
C PHE A 101 0.46 23.95 19.90
N PRO A 102 -0.70 23.51 20.42
CA PRO A 102 -1.17 24.03 21.69
C PRO A 102 -0.23 23.55 22.81
N SER A 103 0.01 24.40 23.81
CA SER A 103 0.81 24.06 25.00
C SER A 103 0.16 22.99 25.89
N THR A 104 -1.10 22.65 25.60
CA THR A 104 -1.88 21.60 26.24
C THR A 104 -2.44 20.66 25.16
N PRO A 105 -2.31 19.33 25.29
CA PRO A 105 -1.66 18.57 26.37
C PRO A 105 -0.13 18.67 26.36
N THR A 106 0.50 18.42 27.51
CA THR A 106 1.96 18.48 27.72
C THR A 106 2.73 17.31 27.10
N SER A 107 2.05 16.31 26.54
CA SER A 107 2.65 15.21 25.78
C SER A 107 1.60 14.58 24.89
N TYR A 108 2.00 14.19 23.70
CA TYR A 108 1.23 13.26 22.88
C TYR A 108 1.93 11.91 22.99
N THR A 109 1.26 10.89 23.51
CA THR A 109 1.82 9.53 23.57
C THR A 109 0.76 8.58 23.05
N GLY A 110 0.90 8.14 21.79
CA GLY A 110 -0.08 7.25 21.17
C GLY A 110 -1.42 7.92 20.86
N ALA A 111 -1.46 9.25 20.73
CA ALA A 111 -2.69 9.96 20.44
C ALA A 111 -3.19 9.62 19.03
N THR A 112 -4.49 9.37 18.87
CA THR A 112 -5.13 9.11 17.56
C THR A 112 -5.63 10.39 16.89
N GLN A 113 -5.59 11.50 17.61
CA GLN A 113 -5.97 12.81 17.13
C GLN A 113 -4.91 13.84 17.49
N ILE A 114 -4.68 14.78 16.58
CA ILE A 114 -3.81 15.92 16.82
C ILE A 114 -4.44 17.18 16.22
N THR A 115 -4.40 18.27 16.98
CA THR A 115 -4.89 19.59 16.57
C THR A 115 -3.71 20.53 16.49
N MET A 116 -3.63 21.29 15.40
CA MET A 116 -2.56 22.25 15.16
C MET A 116 -3.09 23.48 14.42
N PHE A 117 -2.38 24.59 14.57
CA PHE A 117 -2.66 25.81 13.85
C PHE A 117 -1.64 26.00 12.73
N ASP A 118 -2.06 26.00 11.47
CA ASP A 118 -1.17 26.19 10.31
C ASP A 118 -0.97 27.69 10.03
N ASN A 119 0.22 28.20 10.37
CA ASN A 119 0.55 29.62 10.22
C ASN A 119 0.63 30.04 8.75
N SER A 120 0.86 29.12 7.82
CA SER A 120 0.95 29.47 6.38
C SER A 120 -0.39 29.79 5.75
N ARG A 121 -1.49 29.29 6.33
CA ARG A 121 -2.85 29.47 5.80
C ARG A 121 -3.79 30.15 6.80
N SER A 122 -3.33 30.41 8.02
CA SER A 122 -4.14 30.92 9.14
C SER A 122 -5.39 30.06 9.39
N LEU A 123 -5.21 28.73 9.30
CA LEU A 123 -6.29 27.76 9.44
C LEU A 123 -5.97 26.72 10.52
N CYS A 124 -7.01 26.33 11.25
CA CYS A 124 -6.95 25.19 12.14
C CYS A 124 -7.03 23.89 11.35
N VAL A 125 -6.15 22.95 11.68
CA VAL A 125 -6.12 21.63 11.08
C VAL A 125 -6.15 20.59 12.19
N VAL A 126 -7.10 19.66 12.08
CA VAL A 126 -7.26 18.52 12.97
C VAL A 126 -7.09 17.25 12.14
N TYR A 127 -6.15 16.40 12.54
CA TYR A 127 -6.06 15.04 12.00
C TYR A 127 -6.62 14.08 13.03
N LYS A 128 -7.48 13.17 12.59
CA LYS A 128 -8.11 12.15 13.43
C LYS A 128 -8.04 10.80 12.74
N TYR A 129 -7.60 9.78 13.45
CA TYR A 129 -7.67 8.39 13.01
C TYR A 129 -8.80 7.67 13.75
N GLU A 130 -9.79 7.22 13.00
CA GLU A 130 -10.96 6.52 13.55
C GLU A 130 -11.44 5.45 12.57
N ALA A 131 -11.79 4.27 13.09
CA ALA A 131 -12.35 3.15 12.31
C ALA A 131 -11.50 2.74 11.08
N GLY A 132 -10.17 2.81 11.17
CA GLY A 132 -9.28 2.42 10.08
C GLY A 132 -9.14 3.47 8.97
N ILE A 133 -9.67 4.67 9.18
CA ILE A 133 -9.66 5.78 8.23
C ILE A 133 -8.96 6.97 8.88
N LEU A 134 -7.98 7.53 8.18
CA LEU A 134 -7.41 8.81 8.56
C LEU A 134 -8.23 9.93 7.94
N GLN A 135 -8.62 10.89 8.77
CA GLN A 135 -9.47 12.00 8.40
C GLN A 135 -8.78 13.32 8.76
N VAL A 136 -9.07 14.34 7.98
CA VAL A 136 -8.64 15.71 8.22
C VAL A 136 -9.84 16.64 8.25
N ALA A 137 -9.90 17.49 9.26
CA ALA A 137 -10.78 18.64 9.28
C ALA A 137 -9.93 19.90 9.23
N SER A 138 -10.29 20.82 8.34
CA SER A 138 -9.70 22.14 8.28
C SER A 138 -10.81 23.18 8.23
N GLY A 139 -10.75 24.18 9.11
CA GLY A 139 -11.76 25.21 9.17
C GLY A 139 -11.57 26.16 10.34
N GLY A 140 -12.20 27.32 10.28
CA GLY A 140 -12.04 28.39 11.27
C GLY A 140 -10.85 29.28 10.97
N ALA A 141 -11.13 30.57 10.75
CA ALA A 141 -10.13 31.64 10.78
C ALA A 141 -9.75 31.90 12.23
N GLY A 142 -9.02 30.97 12.84
CA GLY A 142 -8.35 31.25 14.10
C GLY A 142 -7.21 32.22 13.81
N THR A 143 -7.11 33.33 14.53
CA THR A 143 -5.92 34.19 14.46
C THR A 143 -4.74 33.56 15.21
N ASP A 144 -5.02 32.57 16.08
CA ASP A 144 -4.06 31.99 17.00
C ASP A 144 -4.45 30.56 17.44
N ILE A 145 -3.47 29.81 17.96
CA ILE A 145 -3.63 28.45 18.48
C ILE A 145 -4.68 28.34 19.58
N VAL A 146 -4.86 29.37 20.41
CA VAL A 146 -5.84 29.38 21.51
C VAL A 146 -7.27 29.26 20.97
N THR A 147 -7.59 30.01 19.91
CA THR A 147 -8.91 29.96 19.26
C THR A 147 -9.16 28.62 18.57
N CYS A 148 -8.08 27.97 18.14
CA CYS A 148 -8.10 26.67 17.48
C CYS A 148 -8.55 25.54 18.40
N ILE A 149 -8.14 25.60 19.66
CA ILE A 149 -8.54 24.65 20.70
C ILE A 149 -9.99 24.91 21.13
N ALA A 150 -10.39 26.18 21.19
CA ALA A 150 -11.71 26.58 21.66
C ALA A 150 -12.83 26.24 20.67
N SER A 151 -12.55 26.28 19.36
CA SER A 151 -13.51 25.97 18.30
C SER A 151 -12.87 25.11 17.21
N PRO A 152 -12.60 23.82 17.48
CA PRO A 152 -12.00 22.94 16.50
C PRO A 152 -12.95 22.69 15.32
N PRO A 153 -12.42 22.58 14.09
CA PRO A 153 -13.24 22.25 12.93
C PRO A 153 -13.86 20.85 13.07
N THR A 154 -15.15 20.74 12.75
CA THR A 154 -15.94 19.50 12.91
C THR A 154 -16.21 18.77 11.61
N SER A 155 -15.92 19.38 10.45
CA SER A 155 -16.14 18.80 9.14
C SER A 155 -14.91 18.01 8.68
N PHE A 156 -14.98 16.70 8.81
CA PHE A 156 -13.89 15.77 8.47
C PHE A 156 -14.00 15.26 7.03
N THR A 157 -12.86 15.22 6.34
CA THR A 157 -12.68 14.62 5.02
C THR A 157 -11.73 13.43 5.13
N SER A 158 -12.08 12.30 4.51
CA SER A 158 -11.23 11.11 4.52
C SER A 158 -10.00 11.27 3.62
N LEU A 159 -8.81 11.03 4.18
CA LEU A 159 -7.54 11.05 3.44
C LEU A 159 -7.15 9.68 2.92
N THR A 160 -7.62 8.61 3.57
CA THR A 160 -7.31 7.22 3.20
C THR A 160 -8.59 6.43 2.98
N ALA A 161 -8.51 5.37 2.18
CA ALA A 161 -9.63 4.43 2.05
C ALA A 161 -9.70 3.52 3.29
N PRO A 162 -10.87 2.91 3.58
CA PRO A 162 -10.99 1.94 4.66
C PRO A 162 -10.04 0.75 4.47
N ASN A 163 -9.39 0.32 5.55
CA ASN A 163 -8.44 -0.80 5.57
C ASN A 163 -7.16 -0.61 4.75
N GLU A 164 -6.72 0.63 4.51
CA GLU A 164 -5.37 0.91 4.00
C GLU A 164 -4.34 1.02 5.15
N LEU A 165 -4.78 1.48 6.32
CA LEU A 165 -3.98 1.62 7.53
C LEU A 165 -4.55 0.76 8.66
N SER A 166 -3.68 0.04 9.37
CA SER A 166 -4.05 -0.75 10.56
C SER A 166 -3.99 0.06 11.84
N SER A 167 -3.04 0.99 11.94
CA SER A 167 -2.89 1.86 13.10
C SER A 167 -2.30 3.19 12.65
N PHE A 168 -2.61 4.25 13.40
CA PHE A 168 -2.02 5.55 13.22
C PHE A 168 -1.95 6.26 14.56
N SER A 169 -0.79 6.78 14.92
CA SER A 169 -0.56 7.45 16.19
C SER A 169 0.43 8.59 16.10
N PHE A 170 0.22 9.59 16.96
CA PHE A 170 1.10 10.73 17.14
C PHE A 170 1.82 10.62 18.49
N SER A 171 3.10 10.96 18.49
CA SER A 171 3.93 11.05 19.69
C SER A 171 4.77 12.32 19.67
N GLY A 172 4.85 13.04 20.78
CA GLY A 172 5.61 14.28 20.87
C GLY A 172 5.83 14.68 22.31
N VAL A 173 7.06 15.09 22.63
CA VAL A 173 7.46 15.54 23.96
C VAL A 173 7.94 17.00 23.86
N PRO A 174 7.46 17.92 24.71
CA PRO A 174 7.90 19.30 24.71
C PRO A 174 9.32 19.41 25.27
N THR A 175 10.09 20.37 24.72
CA THR A 175 11.56 20.43 24.92
C THR A 175 12.00 21.54 25.89
N ILE A 176 11.11 22.01 26.78
CA ILE A 176 11.21 23.19 27.69
C ILE A 176 10.33 24.36 27.17
N GLY A 177 9.52 24.97 28.05
CA GLY A 177 8.66 26.11 27.72
C GLY A 177 7.28 25.78 27.11
N ALA A 178 6.78 24.55 27.26
CA ALA A 178 5.53 24.04 26.69
C ALA A 178 5.42 24.08 25.15
N ALA A 179 6.53 24.39 24.45
CA ALA A 179 6.63 24.29 23.00
C ALA A 179 7.15 22.90 22.60
N PHE A 180 6.42 22.25 21.70
CA PHE A 180 6.88 21.01 21.06
C PHE A 180 8.08 21.33 20.15
N GLY A 181 9.19 20.62 20.32
CA GLY A 181 10.35 20.73 19.41
C GLY A 181 10.31 19.70 18.28
N LYS A 182 9.72 18.53 18.55
CA LYS A 182 9.65 17.41 17.62
C LYS A 182 8.34 16.64 17.80
N ILE A 183 7.77 16.20 16.68
CA ILE A 183 6.59 15.31 16.65
C ILE A 183 6.94 14.11 15.79
N SER A 184 6.75 12.92 16.36
CA SER A 184 6.85 11.64 15.69
C SER A 184 5.46 11.17 15.27
N ILE A 185 5.36 10.77 14.02
CA ILE A 185 4.17 10.20 13.40
C ILE A 185 4.48 8.74 13.14
N THR A 186 3.65 7.84 13.65
CA THR A 186 3.79 6.40 13.44
C THR A 186 2.52 5.88 12.80
N ALA A 187 2.65 5.21 11.65
CA ALA A 187 1.57 4.54 10.96
C ALA A 187 1.95 3.09 10.66
N ASP A 188 0.97 2.19 10.79
CA ASP A 188 1.11 0.80 10.42
C ASP A 188 0.27 0.53 9.16
N ALA A 189 0.91 0.09 8.08
CA ALA A 189 0.20 -0.30 6.87
C ALA A 189 -0.66 -1.55 7.13
N TYR A 190 -1.81 -1.64 6.48
CA TYR A 190 -2.68 -2.80 6.64
C TYR A 190 -2.06 -4.07 6.02
N GLY A 191 -1.91 -5.13 6.82
CA GLY A 191 -1.38 -6.42 6.38
C GLY A 191 -0.92 -7.30 7.55
N GLY A 192 -0.84 -8.61 7.34
CA GLY A 192 -0.49 -9.58 8.40
C GLY A 192 0.89 -9.39 9.04
N ASN A 193 1.82 -8.77 8.30
CA ASN A 193 3.05 -8.18 8.83
C ASN A 193 2.96 -6.68 8.58
N ALA A 194 2.31 -5.97 9.49
CA ALA A 194 2.07 -4.54 9.35
C ALA A 194 3.43 -3.82 9.24
N ALA A 195 3.71 -3.26 8.05
CA ALA A 195 4.92 -2.48 7.83
C ALA A 195 4.78 -1.17 8.62
N LYS A 196 5.68 -0.97 9.58
CA LYS A 196 5.71 0.22 10.42
C LYS A 196 6.44 1.34 9.70
N ILE A 197 5.78 2.49 9.54
CA ILE A 197 6.36 3.69 8.98
C ILE A 197 6.36 4.75 10.07
N GLN A 198 7.56 5.23 10.41
CA GLN A 198 7.73 6.28 11.39
C GLN A 198 8.44 7.47 10.75
N THR A 199 7.97 8.68 11.01
CA THR A 199 8.61 9.92 10.58
C THR A 199 8.58 10.91 11.71
N THR A 200 9.72 11.53 11.99
CA THR A 200 9.84 12.57 13.01
C THR A 200 10.07 13.91 12.33
N VAL A 201 9.26 14.89 12.71
CA VAL A 201 9.25 16.24 12.15
C VAL A 201 9.64 17.22 13.24
N SER A 202 10.66 18.02 12.97
CA SER A 202 11.03 19.17 13.81
C SER A 202 10.14 20.36 13.49
N LEU A 203 9.74 21.08 14.53
CA LEU A 203 8.92 22.28 14.41
C LEU A 203 9.80 23.52 14.20
N ARG A 204 9.33 24.45 13.37
CA ARG A 204 9.95 25.76 13.24
C ARG A 204 9.35 26.65 14.34
N GLN A 205 10.07 26.77 15.44
CA GLN A 205 9.76 27.72 16.51
C GLN A 205 10.26 29.11 16.12
#